data_AF-A0A4Z0YFJ0-F1
#
_entry.id   AF-A0A4Z0YFJ0-F1
#
_cell.length_a   1.000
_cell.length_b   1.000
_cell.length_c   1.000
_cell.angle_alpha   90.00
_cell.angle_beta   90.00
_cell.angle_gamma   90.00
#
_symmetry.space_group_name_H-M   'P 1'
#
loop_
_entity.id
_entity.type
_entity.pdbx_description
1 polymer ?
#
loop_
_entity_poly.entity_id
_entity_poly.type
_entity_poly.pdbx_seq_one_letter_code
_entity_poly.pdbx_strand_id
1 'polypeptide(L)'
;MSEKMVEYLAKACNLYISDIRLSKSSATILPVVSRLNPNLFSSEDWSTSLSYIFMKSLHFDTPEDAKNYYIERLMKFADAEAENEE
;
A
#
# COMPACT_ATOMS: atom_id res chain seq x y z
N MET A 1 -0.43 -6.01 17.38
CA MET A 1 0.51 -5.26 16.52
C MET A 1 -0.34 -4.29 15.71
N SER A 2 0.07 -3.03 15.55
CA SER A 2 -0.80 -2.01 14.93
C SER A 2 -0.79 -2.17 13.40
N GLU A 3 -1.73 -2.94 12.87
CA GLU A 3 -2.05 -3.02 11.43
C GLU A 3 -3.06 -1.93 11.01
N LYS A 4 -3.14 -0.86 11.79
CA LYS A 4 -4.19 0.17 11.71
C LYS A 4 -4.31 0.82 10.34
N MET A 5 -3.18 1.03 9.67
CA MET A 5 -3.16 1.60 8.31
C MET A 5 -3.60 0.56 7.27
N VAL A 6 -3.20 -0.71 7.38
CA VAL A 6 -3.67 -1.78 6.47
C VAL A 6 -5.18 -1.97 6.61
N GLU A 7 -5.69 -1.99 7.84
CA GLU A 7 -7.12 -2.06 8.12
C GLU A 7 -7.89 -0.86 7.54
N TYR A 8 -7.32 0.35 7.67
CA TYR A 8 -7.90 1.56 7.09
C TYR A 8 -7.98 1.48 5.56
N LEU A 9 -6.88 1.07 4.91
CA LEU A 9 -6.82 0.90 3.46
C LEU A 9 -7.81 -0.17 3.00
N ALA A 10 -7.93 -1.27 3.75
CA ALA A 10 -8.82 -2.37 3.40
C ALA A 10 -10.27 -1.87 3.41
N LYS A 11 -10.64 -1.14 4.46
CA LYS A 11 -11.95 -0.51 4.57
C LYS A 11 -12.19 0.55 3.49
N ALA A 12 -11.20 1.37 3.17
CA ALA A 12 -11.30 2.44 2.17
C ALA A 12 -11.41 1.90 0.74
N CYS A 13 -10.74 0.79 0.44
CA CYS A 13 -10.82 0.10 -0.85
C CYS A 13 -11.98 -0.89 -0.93
N ASN A 14 -12.73 -1.10 0.16
CA ASN A 14 -13.75 -2.16 0.29
C ASN A 14 -13.20 -3.57 0.01
N LEU A 15 -11.96 -3.82 0.45
CA LEU A 15 -11.24 -5.07 0.29
C LEU A 15 -10.98 -5.73 1.64
N TYR A 16 -10.67 -7.02 1.65
CA TYR A 16 -10.12 -7.66 2.84
C TYR A 16 -8.63 -7.34 3.00
N ILE A 17 -8.13 -7.36 4.24
CA ILE A 17 -6.70 -7.17 4.56
C ILE A 17 -5.82 -8.16 3.77
N SER A 18 -6.31 -9.38 3.57
CA SER A 18 -5.64 -10.40 2.76
C SER A 18 -5.55 -10.03 1.28
N ASP A 19 -6.57 -9.36 0.74
CA ASP A 19 -6.63 -8.91 -0.66
C ASP A 19 -5.69 -7.73 -0.92
N ILE A 20 -5.37 -6.90 0.08
CA ILE A 20 -4.42 -5.79 -0.10
C ILE A 20 -3.06 -6.24 -0.64
N ARG A 21 -2.66 -7.48 -0.32
CA ARG A 21 -1.41 -8.08 -0.78
C ARG A 21 -1.46 -8.54 -2.24
N LEU A 22 -2.64 -8.61 -2.85
CA LEU A 22 -2.81 -9.09 -4.21
C LEU A 22 -2.55 -7.97 -5.21
N SER A 23 -1.78 -8.28 -6.26
CA SER A 23 -1.53 -7.36 -7.37
C SER A 23 -2.82 -6.83 -8.00
N LYS A 24 -3.88 -7.65 -8.04
CA LYS A 24 -5.21 -7.26 -8.56
C LYS A 24 -5.84 -6.10 -7.80
N SER A 25 -5.56 -5.99 -6.51
CA SER A 25 -6.06 -4.92 -5.67
C SER A 25 -5.24 -3.64 -5.81
N SER A 26 -4.04 -3.73 -6.41
CA SER A 26 -3.14 -2.58 -6.53
C SER A 26 -3.78 -1.42 -7.31
N ALA A 27 -4.54 -1.72 -8.37
CA ALA A 27 -5.30 -0.76 -9.16
C ALA A 27 -6.39 -0.03 -8.36
N THR A 28 -7.01 -0.70 -7.39
CA THR A 28 -8.02 -0.11 -6.49
C THR A 28 -7.38 0.68 -5.35
N ILE A 29 -6.21 0.23 -4.88
CA ILE A 29 -5.50 0.84 -3.75
C ILE A 29 -4.75 2.11 -4.17
N LEU A 30 -4.18 2.13 -5.38
CA LEU A 30 -3.44 3.25 -5.93
C LEU A 30 -4.15 4.61 -5.79
N PRO A 31 -5.42 4.79 -6.25
CA PRO A 31 -6.11 6.06 -6.11
C PRO A 31 -6.43 6.42 -4.65
N VAL A 32 -6.64 5.42 -3.78
CA VAL A 32 -6.91 5.63 -2.36
C VAL A 32 -5.65 6.11 -1.64
N VAL A 33 -4.52 5.44 -1.83
CA VAL A 33 -3.22 5.82 -1.26
C VAL A 33 -2.76 7.17 -1.80
N SER A 34 -2.96 7.44 -3.10
CA SER A 34 -2.62 8.73 -3.70
C SER A 34 -3.37 9.89 -3.03
N ARG A 35 -4.65 9.70 -2.71
CA ARG A 35 -5.49 10.68 -1.99
C ARG A 35 -5.30 10.67 -0.48
N LEU A 36 -4.69 9.63 0.08
CA LEU A 36 -4.45 9.50 1.51
C LEU A 36 -3.47 10.58 1.98
N ASN A 37 -3.78 11.23 3.09
CA ASN A 37 -2.84 12.16 3.71
C ASN A 37 -1.69 11.38 4.37
N PRO A 38 -0.41 11.67 4.03
CA PRO A 38 0.73 10.98 4.62
C PRO A 38 0.80 11.20 6.15
N ASN A 39 0.40 12.38 6.62
CA ASN A 39 0.34 12.76 8.04
C ASN A 39 -0.80 12.10 8.85
N LEU A 40 -1.60 11.23 8.24
CA LEU A 40 -2.70 10.54 8.93
C LEU A 40 -2.20 9.39 9.81
N PHE A 41 -1.01 8.86 9.51
CA PHE A 41 -0.35 7.77 10.23
C PHE A 41 1.12 8.12 10.45
N SER A 42 1.74 7.51 11.46
CA SER A 42 3.16 7.69 11.76
C SER A 42 4.04 6.98 10.72
N SER A 43 5.28 7.42 10.55
CA SER A 43 6.24 6.73 9.67
C SER A 43 6.46 5.26 10.06
N GLU A 44 6.37 4.94 11.36
CA GLU A 44 6.39 3.57 11.87
C GLU A 44 5.17 2.74 11.44
N ASP A 45 3.96 3.31 11.49
CA ASP A 45 2.73 2.64 11.04
C ASP A 45 2.80 2.34 9.54
N TRP A 46 3.28 3.31 8.76
CA TRP A 46 3.55 3.15 7.33
C TRP A 46 4.57 2.06 7.06
N SER A 47 5.71 2.11 7.73
CA SER A 47 6.78 1.11 7.61
C SER A 47 6.30 -0.30 7.93
N THR A 48 5.56 -0.46 9.03
CA THR A 48 4.98 -1.74 9.45
C THR A 48 3.98 -2.26 8.42
N SER A 49 3.09 -1.40 7.94
CA SER A 49 2.06 -1.75 6.97
C SER A 49 2.65 -2.14 5.62
N LEU A 50 3.57 -1.34 5.09
CA LEU A 50 4.25 -1.65 3.83
C LEU A 50 5.11 -2.90 3.96
N SER A 51 5.74 -3.11 5.12
CA SER A 51 6.49 -4.32 5.38
C SER A 51 5.62 -5.57 5.33
N TYR A 52 4.42 -5.49 5.92
CA TYR A 52 3.42 -6.55 5.89
C TYR A 52 2.89 -6.80 4.47
N ILE A 53 2.56 -5.73 3.73
CA ILE A 53 1.98 -5.80 2.39
C ILE A 53 2.97 -6.40 1.39
N PHE A 54 4.23 -5.96 1.43
CA PHE A 54 5.26 -6.41 0.51
C PHE A 54 6.06 -7.62 1.01
N MET A 55 5.72 -8.15 2.20
CA MET A 55 6.48 -9.20 2.89
C MET A 55 7.99 -8.92 2.89
N LYS A 56 8.37 -7.66 3.13
CA LYS A 56 9.77 -7.18 3.16
C LYS A 56 9.98 -6.34 4.39
N SER A 57 11.19 -6.31 4.94
CA SER A 57 11.50 -5.35 6.00
C SER A 57 11.75 -3.99 5.36
N LEU A 58 10.79 -3.08 5.53
CA LEU A 58 10.82 -1.72 5.03
C LEU A 58 10.75 -0.76 6.22
N HIS A 59 11.62 0.24 6.21
CA HIS A 59 11.64 1.29 7.20
C HIS A 59 11.78 2.62 6.49
N PHE A 60 10.95 3.59 6.89
CA PHE A 60 10.93 4.93 6.34
C PHE A 60 10.98 5.93 7.48
N ASP A 61 11.83 6.94 7.35
CA ASP A 61 11.94 8.03 8.33
C ASP A 61 10.72 8.97 8.27
N THR A 62 10.16 9.18 7.07
CA THR A 62 9.01 10.07 6.85
C THR A 62 7.80 9.31 6.28
N PRO A 63 6.56 9.69 6.66
CA PRO A 63 5.35 9.14 6.04
C PRO A 63 5.24 9.47 4.53
N GLU A 64 5.85 10.56 4.09
CA GLU A 64 5.86 10.99 2.69
C GLU A 64 6.70 10.04 1.82
N ASP A 65 7.90 9.67 2.27
CA ASP A 65 8.73 8.64 1.62
C ASP A 65 7.99 7.31 1.52
N ALA A 66 7.37 6.89 2.61
CA ALA A 66 6.62 5.65 2.65
C ALA A 66 5.45 5.66 1.65
N LYS A 67 4.70 6.77 1.58
CA LYS A 67 3.61 6.95 0.63
C LYS A 67 4.11 6.90 -0.82
N ASN A 68 5.19 7.62 -1.14
CA ASN A 68 5.77 7.62 -2.48
C ASN A 68 6.22 6.23 -2.89
N TYR A 69 6.96 5.53 -2.02
CA TYR A 69 7.36 4.14 -2.24
C TYR A 69 6.16 3.24 -2.50
N TYR A 70 5.08 3.43 -1.74
CA TYR A 70 3.89 2.61 -1.91
C TYR A 70 3.27 2.82 -3.30
N ILE A 71 3.09 4.07 -3.71
CA ILE A 71 2.53 4.43 -5.02
C ILE A 71 3.39 3.85 -6.15
N GLU A 72 4.71 4.02 -6.10
CA GLU A 72 5.62 3.48 -7.12
C GLU A 72 5.53 1.96 -7.23
N ARG A 73 5.45 1.25 -6.09
CA ARG A 73 5.30 -0.20 -6.09
C ARG A 73 3.95 -0.61 -6.67
N LEU A 74 2.87 0.04 -6.27
CA LEU A 74 1.52 -0.23 -6.80
C LEU A 74 1.46 0.00 -8.32
N MET A 75 2.08 1.06 -8.83
CA MET A 75 2.19 1.31 -10.27
C MET A 75 2.93 0.19 -10.99
N LYS A 76 4.05 -0.30 -10.44
CA LYS A 76 4.77 -1.45 -11.01
C LYS A 76 3.95 -2.73 -11.02
N PHE A 77 3.10 -2.96 -10.02
CA PHE A 77 2.20 -4.12 -10.01
C PHE A 77 1.06 -3.99 -11.01
N ALA A 78 0.52 -2.78 -11.21
CA ALA A 78 -0.52 -2.52 -12.20
C ALA A 78 0.01 -2.68 -13.63
N ASP A 79 1.24 -2.23 -13.90
CA ASP A 79 1.89 -2.35 -15.21
C ASP A 79 2.24 -3.82 -15.55
N ALA A 80 2.75 -4.58 -14.57
CA ALA A 80 3.13 -5.98 -14.77
C ALA A 80 1.93 -6.93 -15.06
N GLU A 81 0.72 -6.61 -14.63
CA GLU A 81 -0.48 -7.38 -15.02
C GLU A 81 -0.99 -7.01 -16.42
N ALA A 82 -0.70 -5.80 -16.91
CA ALA A 82 -1.06 -5.40 -18.28
C ALA A 82 -0.23 -6.13 -19.35
N GLU A 83 0.99 -6.57 -19.01
CA GLU A 83 1.88 -7.30 -19.92
C GLU A 83 1.64 -8.84 -19.94
N ASN A 84 0.74 -9.39 -19.12
CA ASN A 84 0.47 -10.84 -19.07
C ASN A 84 -0.85 -11.26 -19.77
N GLU A 85 -1.43 -10.38 -20.60
CA GLU A 85 -2.63 -10.64 -21.42
C GLU A 85 -2.34 -10.62 -22.93
N GLU A 86 -1.15 -11.08 -23.36
CA GLU A 86 -0.80 -11.29 -24.78
C GLU A 86 -0.45 -12.75 -25.12
#